data_AF-A0AAU0LUF6-F1
#
_entry.id   AF-A0AAU0LUF6-F1
#
_cell.length_a   1.000
_cell.length_b   1.000
_cell.length_c   1.000
_cell.angle_alpha   90.00
_cell.angle_beta   90.00
_cell.angle_gamma   90.00
#
_symmetry.space_group_name_H-M   'P 1'
#
loop_
_entity.id
_entity.type
_entity.pdbx_description
1 polymer ?
#
loop_
_entity_poly.entity_id
_entity_poly.type
_entity_poly.pdbx_seq_one_letter_code
_entity_poly.pdbx_strand_id
1 'polypeptide(L)'
;MKRYLVFVALLGLGFGACKKDQPSKPDQETIDSSKYVIIDGTKYEIDILKAKMAKFFGLEKDVIGYSPENQSLYLKGYTGEYKLVDMISTLNTITL
;
A
#
# COMPACT_ATOMS: atom_id res chain seq x y z
N MET A 1 44.06 -27.53 -44.89
CA MET A 1 43.96 -26.09 -45.27
C MET A 1 42.48 -25.75 -45.32
N LYS A 2 41.81 -25.37 -44.22
CA LYS A 2 41.57 -24.00 -43.68
C LYS A 2 41.32 -22.88 -44.72
N ARG A 3 40.07 -22.37 -44.68
CA ARG A 3 39.56 -21.04 -45.09
C ARG A 3 39.22 -20.92 -46.59
N TYR A 4 38.18 -20.26 -47.11
CA TYR A 4 37.18 -19.24 -46.70
C TYR A 4 35.91 -19.47 -47.59
N LEU A 5 34.66 -19.14 -47.23
CA LEU A 5 33.95 -17.85 -47.38
C LEU A 5 32.47 -18.15 -46.99
N VAL A 6 31.84 -17.52 -45.99
CA VAL A 6 31.25 -16.17 -45.99
C VAL A 6 29.98 -16.06 -46.88
N PHE A 7 28.84 -15.94 -46.18
CA PHE A 7 27.60 -15.23 -46.53
C PHE A 7 26.66 -15.82 -47.59
N VAL A 8 25.56 -16.41 -47.10
CA VAL A 8 24.23 -16.14 -47.66
C VAL A 8 23.36 -15.59 -46.53
N ALA A 9 23.37 -14.26 -46.44
CA ALA A 9 22.28 -13.51 -45.87
C ALA A 9 21.13 -13.53 -46.88
N LEU A 10 19.95 -14.03 -46.51
CA LEU A 10 18.64 -13.58 -46.97
C LEU A 10 17.57 -14.57 -46.50
N LEU A 11 16.40 -14.01 -46.20
CA LEU A 11 15.13 -14.62 -45.79
C LEU A 11 14.88 -14.55 -44.28
N GLY A 12 14.05 -13.57 -43.89
CA GLY A 12 13.50 -13.50 -42.55
C GLY A 12 13.16 -12.11 -42.00
N LEU A 13 12.86 -11.12 -42.86
CA LEU A 13 12.06 -9.97 -42.44
C LEU A 13 10.68 -10.48 -42.02
N GLY A 14 10.55 -10.80 -40.73
CA GLY A 14 9.31 -11.14 -40.07
C GLY A 14 9.15 -10.25 -38.86
N PHE A 15 8.81 -8.98 -39.10
CA PHE A 15 8.18 -8.12 -38.10
C PHE A 15 6.82 -8.75 -37.71
N GLY A 16 6.86 -9.77 -36.85
CA GLY A 16 5.72 -10.24 -36.10
C GLY A 16 5.64 -9.40 -34.83
N ALA A 17 4.85 -8.34 -34.87
CA ALA A 17 4.50 -7.54 -33.71
C ALA A 17 4.06 -8.46 -32.54
N CYS A 18 4.90 -8.61 -31.52
CA CYS A 18 4.46 -9.11 -30.23
C CYS A 18 3.70 -7.97 -29.54
N LYS A 19 2.47 -7.72 -29.99
CA LYS A 19 1.45 -7.04 -29.20
C LYS A 19 0.73 -8.13 -28.40
N LYS A 20 1.16 -8.31 -27.16
CA LYS A 20 0.48 -8.95 -26.02
C LYS A 20 1.59 -9.33 -25.04
N ASP A 21 1.70 -8.80 -23.84
CA ASP A 21 0.80 -7.99 -23.06
C ASP A 21 1.72 -7.01 -22.32
N GLN A 22 1.35 -5.73 -22.23
CA GLN A 22 1.82 -4.96 -21.08
C GLN A 22 1.47 -5.83 -19.87
N PRO A 23 2.40 -6.21 -18.98
CA PRO A 23 1.96 -6.55 -17.65
C PRO A 23 1.24 -5.29 -17.20
N SER A 24 -0.09 -5.38 -17.14
CA SER A 24 -0.93 -4.41 -16.47
C SER A 24 -0.14 -4.03 -15.24
N LYS A 25 0.28 -2.76 -15.15
CA LYS A 25 0.76 -2.22 -13.88
C LYS A 25 -0.23 -2.77 -12.87
N PRO A 26 0.20 -3.56 -11.86
CA PRO A 26 -0.73 -4.09 -10.88
C PRO A 26 -1.54 -2.89 -10.46
N ASP A 27 -2.87 -2.98 -10.62
CA ASP A 27 -3.79 -1.90 -10.33
C ASP A 27 -3.24 -1.22 -9.08
N GLN A 28 -2.67 -0.03 -9.27
CA GLN A 28 -2.42 0.83 -8.15
C GLN A 28 -3.85 1.18 -7.76
N GLU A 29 -4.48 0.30 -6.98
CA GLU A 29 -5.60 0.65 -6.13
C GLU A 29 -5.12 1.95 -5.51
N THR A 30 -5.65 3.07 -5.98
CA THR A 30 -5.33 4.37 -5.45
C THR A 30 -5.78 4.29 -4.02
N ILE A 31 -4.86 3.97 -3.11
CA ILE A 31 -5.20 3.70 -1.73
C ILE A 31 -5.80 4.99 -1.23
N ASP A 32 -7.10 4.94 -0.96
CA ASP A 32 -7.82 6.06 -0.39
C ASP A 32 -7.24 6.26 1.02
N SER A 33 -6.27 7.18 1.13
CA SER A 33 -5.57 7.50 2.37
C SER A 33 -6.50 8.03 3.46
N SER A 34 -7.78 8.30 3.15
CA SER A 34 -8.81 8.62 4.14
C SER A 34 -9.48 7.39 4.77
N LYS A 35 -9.40 6.23 4.10
CA LYS A 35 -10.01 4.95 4.54
C LYS A 35 -8.99 3.90 4.95
N TYR A 36 -7.83 3.89 4.30
CA TYR A 36 -6.80 2.89 4.53
C TYR A 36 -5.44 3.51 4.80
N VAL A 37 -4.61 2.77 5.53
CA VAL A 37 -3.20 3.09 5.78
C VAL A 37 -2.38 1.81 5.64
N ILE A 38 -1.18 1.90 5.03
CA ILE A 38 -0.23 0.79 4.98
C ILE A 38 0.82 1.01 6.06
N ILE A 39 1.01 0.02 6.92
CA ILE A 39 2.06 -0.02 7.93
C ILE A 39 2.80 -1.34 7.75
N ASP A 40 4.12 -1.29 7.53
CA ASP A 40 4.97 -2.47 7.30
C ASP A 40 4.42 -3.43 6.24
N GLY A 41 3.90 -2.88 5.13
CA GLY A 41 3.31 -3.66 4.03
C GLY A 41 1.92 -4.24 4.31
N THR A 42 1.37 -4.03 5.51
CA THR A 42 0.02 -4.48 5.87
C THR A 42 -0.99 -3.35 5.72
N LYS A 43 -2.09 -3.60 5.00
CA LYS A 43 -3.21 -2.65 4.82
C LYS A 43 -4.12 -2.70 6.03
N TYR A 44 -4.34 -1.55 6.67
CA TYR A 44 -5.26 -1.38 7.79
C TYR A 44 -6.39 -0.43 7.40
N GLU A 45 -7.61 -0.74 7.84
CA GLU A 45 -8.74 0.15 7.74
C GLU A 45 -8.73 1.16 8.91
N ILE A 46 -8.77 2.45 8.59
CA ILE A 46 -8.68 3.54 9.57
C ILE A 46 -9.86 3.48 10.53
N ASP A 47 -11.06 3.12 10.07
CA ASP A 47 -12.25 3.02 10.93
C ASP A 47 -12.10 1.95 12.02
N ILE A 48 -11.50 0.80 11.67
CA ILE A 48 -11.17 -0.27 12.62
C ILE A 48 -10.11 0.20 13.62
N LEU A 49 -9.06 0.88 13.15
CA LEU A 49 -8.02 1.41 14.04
C LEU A 49 -8.59 2.43 15.03
N LYS A 50 -9.49 3.31 14.57
CA LYS A 50 -10.23 4.24 15.43
C LYS A 50 -11.07 3.50 16.47
N ALA A 51 -11.83 2.48 16.06
CA ALA A 51 -12.64 1.69 16.98
C ALA A 51 -11.78 1.00 18.06
N LYS A 52 -10.62 0.46 17.67
CA LYS A 52 -9.68 -0.18 18.60
C LYS A 52 -9.07 0.82 19.58
N MET A 53 -8.66 2.00 19.11
CA MET A 53 -8.15 3.06 19.98
C MET A 53 -9.25 3.59 20.92
N ALA A 54 -10.48 3.74 20.43
CA ALA A 54 -11.61 4.12 21.24
C ALA A 54 -11.84 3.10 22.38
N LYS A 55 -11.81 1.80 22.05
CA LYS A 55 -11.89 0.71 23.04
C LYS A 55 -10.72 0.73 24.04
N PHE A 56 -9.50 1.03 23.58
CA PHE A 56 -8.30 1.14 24.43
C PHE A 56 -8.45 2.23 25.50
N PHE A 57 -8.98 3.40 25.12
CA PHE A 57 -9.16 4.53 26.03
C PHE A 57 -10.51 4.53 26.76
N GLY A 58 -11.42 3.60 26.44
CA GLY A 58 -12.79 3.60 26.97
C GLY A 58 -13.62 4.79 26.49
N LEU A 59 -13.38 5.23 25.25
CA LEU A 59 -14.02 6.39 24.62
C LEU A 59 -14.91 5.97 23.45
N GLU A 60 -15.74 6.89 22.96
CA GLU A 60 -16.50 6.71 21.72
C GLU A 60 -15.60 6.83 20.48
N LYS A 61 -15.91 6.08 19.41
CA LYS A 61 -15.13 6.12 18.17
C LYS A 61 -15.06 7.52 17.57
N ASP A 62 -16.13 8.29 17.69
CA ASP A 62 -16.25 9.60 17.05
C ASP A 62 -15.32 10.66 17.65
N VAL A 63 -14.77 10.43 18.85
CA VAL A 63 -13.74 11.30 19.42
C VAL A 63 -12.34 10.99 18.90
N ILE A 64 -12.16 9.91 18.12
CA ILE A 64 -10.87 9.54 17.53
C ILE A 64 -10.73 10.13 16.11
N GLY A 65 -9.75 11.01 15.96
CA GLY A 65 -9.31 11.56 14.69
C GLY A 65 -8.22 10.74 14.03
N TYR A 66 -8.00 10.98 12.73
CA TYR A 66 -6.87 10.42 11.98
C TYR A 66 -6.22 11.51 11.15
N SER A 67 -4.90 11.64 11.28
CA SER A 67 -4.07 12.53 10.47
C SER A 67 -3.35 11.70 9.40
N PRO A 68 -3.73 11.81 8.12
CA PRO A 68 -3.05 11.09 7.04
C PRO A 68 -1.62 11.59 6.81
N GLU A 69 -1.35 12.86 7.10
CA GLU A 69 -0.02 13.47 6.95
C GLU A 69 1.00 12.84 7.90
N ASN A 70 0.59 12.62 9.15
CA ASN A 70 1.45 12.06 10.20
C ASN A 70 1.24 10.55 10.41
N GLN A 71 0.33 9.92 9.66
CA GLN A 71 -0.15 8.54 9.89
C GLN A 71 -0.41 8.28 11.38
N SER A 72 -1.16 9.19 12.00
CA SER A 72 -1.36 9.23 13.45
C SER A 72 -2.83 9.27 13.79
N LEU A 73 -3.21 8.62 14.89
CA LEU A 73 -4.52 8.81 15.51
C LEU A 73 -4.39 9.85 16.62
N TYR A 74 -5.46 10.58 16.89
CA TYR A 74 -5.48 11.59 17.94
C TYR A 74 -6.85 11.67 18.59
N LEU A 75 -6.89 12.20 19.81
CA LEU A 75 -8.16 12.51 20.48
C LEU A 75 -8.59 13.91 20.07
N LYS A 76 -9.79 14.04 19.50
CA LYS A 76 -10.34 15.35 19.11
C LYS A 76 -10.43 16.26 20.34
N GLY A 77 -9.93 17.49 20.22
CA GLY A 77 -9.86 18.45 21.32
C GLY A 77 -8.63 18.33 22.21
N TYR A 78 -7.71 17.41 21.91
CA TYR A 78 -6.42 17.25 22.60
C TYR A 78 -5.26 17.48 21.63
N THR A 79 -4.11 17.91 22.15
CA THR A 79 -2.90 18.18 21.36
C THR A 79 -2.02 16.95 21.11
N GLY A 80 -2.38 15.80 21.69
CA GLY A 80 -1.61 14.57 21.59
C GLY A 80 -1.94 13.77 20.34
N GLU A 81 -0.90 13.40 19.60
CA GLU A 81 -0.96 12.46 18.48
C GLU A 81 -0.25 11.15 18.82
N TYR A 82 -0.79 10.06 18.30
CA TYR A 82 -0.27 8.72 18.46
C TYR A 82 0.04 8.14 17.10
N LYS A 83 1.33 8.04 16.79
CA LYS A 83 1.79 7.48 15.52
C LYS A 83 1.38 6.02 15.42
N LEU A 84 0.79 5.65 14.29
CA LEU A 84 0.31 4.29 14.08
C LEU A 84 1.45 3.28 14.10
N VAL A 85 2.62 3.61 13.56
CA VAL A 85 3.81 2.73 13.62
C VAL A 85 4.19 2.33 15.04
N ASP A 86 3.97 3.20 16.02
CA ASP A 86 4.31 2.95 17.42
C ASP A 86 3.19 2.20 18.15
N MET A 87 1.94 2.38 17.71
CA MET A 87 0.74 1.84 18.37
C MET A 87 0.19 0.57 17.74
N ILE A 88 0.57 0.22 16.51
CA ILE A 88 -0.09 -0.84 15.76
C ILE A 88 0.00 -2.21 16.44
N SER A 89 1.12 -2.47 17.11
CA SER A 89 1.33 -3.69 17.90
C SER A 89 0.29 -3.81 19.01
N THR A 90 0.07 -2.74 19.78
CA THR A 90 -0.96 -2.64 20.83
C THR A 90 -2.37 -2.72 20.24
N LEU A 91 -2.67 -1.99 19.17
CA LEU A 91 -4.01 -2.02 18.55
C LEU A 91 -4.34 -3.42 18.00
N ASN A 92 -3.35 -4.18 17.56
CA ASN A 92 -3.56 -5.54 17.08
C ASN A 92 -3.94 -6.53 18.20
N THR A 93 -3.64 -6.24 19.47
CA THR A 93 -4.09 -7.08 20.59
C THR A 93 -5.54 -6.82 20.99
N ILE A 94 -6.17 -5.75 20.47
CA ILE A 94 -7.54 -5.37 20.81
C ILE A 94 -8.52 -6.02 19.84
N THR A 95 -9.35 -6.92 20.36
CA THR A 95 -10.51 -7.47 19.64
C THR A 95 -11.67 -6.49 19.73
N LEU A 96 -12.41 -6.26 18.65
CA LEU A 96 -13.61 -5.41 18.66
C LEU A 96 -14.82 -6.20 19.14
#